data_AF-A0A927QXR6-F1
#
_entry.id   AF-A0A927QXR6-F1
#
_cell.length_a   1.000
_cell.length_b   1.000
_cell.length_c   1.000
_cell.angle_alpha   90.00
_cell.angle_beta   90.00
_cell.angle_gamma   90.00
#
_symmetry.space_group_name_H-M   'P 1'
#
loop_
_entity.id
_entity.type
_entity.pdbx_description
1 polymer ?
#
loop_
_entity_poly.entity_id
_entity_poly.type
_entity_poly.pdbx_seq_one_letter_code
_entity_poly.pdbx_strand_id
1 'polypeptide(L)'
;MAVTMHELAAISKQIIRFNQHPSGSYVACPLFSHYTFSWLRDGSFIAYSMDIAGDRESSVKFHDWVNQVLTRLKDRVEALLQKHQRGEPIAQHEFLHTRYHLDGRDDEHSEWGHFQLDGYGAWLWGLAWHWNQSGLTSVPESFRTSVELTIRYLSAFWMQPNFDCWEERNDQIHASTLACIYGGLTSMRPYINDPSIDEVTGSIRKFLLEHCVDRQTGSFVKSIRPADNGQYDVSYAGVDASLMWLCEPFQVFSVDHPIMSATLDKLRTDLKSDQSGVRRYAGDEYYGGGEWILLTAWYGWIEYKAGRREQAEAALEWIVRQADALGRLPEQVPHASTDIYKQWVERWGTPATPLLWSHAMYLVLYSQLYG
;
A
#
# COMPACT_ATOMS: atom_id res chain seq x y z
N MET A 1 -3.56 23.66 22.78
CA MET A 1 -3.56 24.43 21.52
C MET A 1 -3.64 23.41 20.39
N ALA A 2 -4.39 23.68 19.33
CA ALA A 2 -4.43 22.78 18.17
C ALA A 2 -3.09 22.85 17.44
N VAL A 3 -2.54 21.69 17.05
CA VAL A 3 -1.30 21.60 16.28
C VAL A 3 -1.54 22.21 14.90
N THR A 4 -0.70 23.16 14.49
CA THR A 4 -0.80 23.72 13.13
C THR A 4 -0.33 22.72 12.08
N MET A 5 -0.71 22.94 10.82
CA MET A 5 -0.28 22.08 9.71
C MET A 5 1.26 21.97 9.62
N HIS A 6 1.98 23.09 9.66
CA HIS A 6 3.45 23.06 9.57
C HIS A 6 4.10 22.36 10.78
N GLU A 7 3.54 22.54 11.99
CA GLU A 7 4.01 21.81 13.18
C GLU A 7 3.74 20.30 13.07
N LEU A 8 2.58 19.91 12.52
CA LEU A 8 2.22 18.50 12.33
C LEU A 8 3.17 17.79 11.36
N ALA A 9 3.74 18.48 10.37
CA ALA A 9 4.77 17.91 9.49
C ALA A 9 6.04 17.57 10.27
N ALA A 10 6.53 18.49 11.11
CA ALA A 10 7.68 18.22 11.96
C ALA A 10 7.40 17.09 12.98
N ILE A 11 6.22 17.09 13.60
CA ILE A 11 5.78 16.07 14.57
C ILE A 11 5.64 14.70 13.89
N SER A 12 5.04 14.63 12.70
CA SER A 12 4.87 13.37 11.96
C SER A 12 6.21 12.73 11.64
N LYS A 13 7.19 13.52 11.19
CA LYS A 13 8.56 13.04 10.96
C LYS A 13 9.20 12.51 12.24
N GLN A 14 9.02 13.22 13.36
CA GLN A 14 9.52 12.78 14.67
C GLN A 14 8.85 11.49 15.15
N ILE A 15 7.53 11.37 15.03
CA ILE A 15 6.77 10.16 15.41
C ILE A 15 7.27 8.95 14.61
N ILE A 16 7.47 9.10 13.30
CA ILE A 16 8.03 8.03 12.46
C ILE A 16 9.43 7.64 12.93
N ARG A 17 10.34 8.61 13.11
CA ARG A 17 11.72 8.34 13.58
C ARG A 17 11.75 7.65 14.94
N PHE A 18 10.96 8.13 15.91
CA PHE A 18 10.95 7.59 17.27
C PHE A 18 10.44 6.15 17.34
N ASN A 19 9.61 5.75 16.37
CA ASN A 19 9.04 4.41 16.30
C ASN A 19 9.68 3.55 15.21
N GLN A 20 10.75 4.02 14.55
CA GLN A 20 11.59 3.18 13.71
C GLN A 20 12.44 2.28 14.60
N HIS A 21 12.37 0.97 14.38
CA HIS A 21 13.15 0.01 15.15
C HIS A 21 14.65 0.15 14.80
N PRO A 22 15.58 -0.11 15.74
CA PRO A 22 17.03 -0.03 15.46
C PRO A 22 17.53 -0.93 14.32
N SER A 23 16.80 -2.00 13.97
CA SER A 23 17.08 -2.84 12.79
C SER A 23 16.77 -2.12 11.46
N GLY A 24 15.97 -1.05 11.48
CA GLY A 24 15.54 -0.26 10.33
C GLY A 24 14.07 -0.38 9.96
N SER A 25 13.35 -1.39 10.46
CA SER A 25 11.91 -1.58 10.17
C SER A 25 11.04 -0.46 10.75
N TYR A 26 9.92 -0.15 10.10
CA TYR A 26 8.88 0.71 10.68
C TYR A 26 7.76 -0.15 11.28
N VAL A 27 7.44 0.07 12.55
CA VAL A 27 6.25 -0.54 13.16
C VAL A 27 4.98 0.07 12.58
N ALA A 28 3.93 -0.71 12.32
CA ALA A 28 2.67 -0.15 11.80
C ALA A 28 2.01 0.77 12.85
N CYS A 29 1.84 0.28 14.08
CA CYS A 29 1.40 1.10 15.22
C CYS A 29 2.03 0.60 16.54
N PRO A 30 2.79 1.44 17.26
CA PRO A 30 3.50 1.03 18.48
C PRO A 30 2.56 0.81 19.68
N LEU A 31 1.36 1.39 19.66
CA LEU A 31 0.41 1.38 20.78
C LEU A 31 -0.79 0.46 20.53
N PHE A 32 -0.76 -0.35 19.47
CA PHE A 32 -1.82 -1.30 19.13
C PHE A 32 -1.19 -2.69 18.96
N SER A 33 -1.48 -3.60 19.90
CA SER A 33 -0.77 -4.88 20.06
C SER A 33 -0.71 -5.70 18.77
N HIS A 34 -1.81 -5.76 18.02
CA HIS A 34 -1.89 -6.49 16.75
C HIS A 34 -1.03 -5.90 15.63
N TYR A 35 -0.59 -4.63 15.75
CA TYR A 35 0.16 -3.87 14.74
C TYR A 35 1.61 -3.62 15.17
N THR A 36 2.13 -4.37 16.15
CA THR A 36 3.53 -4.33 16.60
C THR A 36 4.51 -5.06 15.66
N PHE A 37 4.21 -5.04 14.36
CA PHE A 37 4.96 -5.67 13.28
C PHE A 37 5.28 -4.64 12.19
N SER A 38 6.13 -5.03 11.25
CA SER A 38 6.45 -4.25 10.05
C SER A 38 5.87 -4.92 8.81
N TRP A 39 5.02 -4.19 8.10
CA TRP A 39 4.52 -4.57 6.78
C TRP A 39 5.41 -3.93 5.71
N LEU A 40 5.70 -4.68 4.64
CA LEU A 40 6.46 -4.12 3.51
C LEU A 40 5.67 -3.00 2.83
N ARG A 41 4.35 -3.15 2.70
CA ARG A 41 3.45 -2.13 2.16
C ARG A 41 3.57 -0.80 2.92
N ASP A 42 3.22 -0.83 4.20
CA ASP A 42 3.22 0.35 5.07
C ASP A 42 4.60 0.98 5.12
N GLY A 43 5.61 0.15 5.37
CA GLY A 43 7.01 0.58 5.47
C GLY A 43 7.53 1.23 4.18
N SER A 44 7.07 0.81 3.01
CA SER A 44 7.46 1.40 1.73
C SER A 44 6.91 2.82 1.55
N PHE A 45 5.65 3.05 1.91
CA PHE A 45 5.07 4.40 1.90
C PHE A 45 5.65 5.29 3.00
N ILE A 46 5.97 4.72 4.16
CA ILE A 46 6.69 5.44 5.23
C ILE A 46 8.10 5.83 4.75
N ALA A 47 8.87 4.92 4.17
CA ALA A 47 10.20 5.21 3.62
C ALA A 47 10.15 6.31 2.55
N TYR A 48 9.22 6.20 1.60
CA TYR A 48 8.97 7.23 0.59
C TYR A 48 8.66 8.59 1.23
N SER A 49 7.79 8.63 2.25
CA SER A 49 7.45 9.87 2.95
C SER A 49 8.66 10.50 3.67
N MET A 50 9.56 9.66 4.20
CA MET A 50 10.77 10.13 4.86
C MET A 50 11.77 10.69 3.85
N ASP A 51 11.91 10.07 2.67
CA ASP A 51 12.75 10.61 1.59
C ASP A 51 12.30 11.99 1.11
N ILE A 52 11.01 12.16 0.83
CA ILE A 52 10.47 13.45 0.37
C ILE A 52 10.50 14.51 1.48
N ALA A 53 10.39 14.11 2.76
CA ALA A 53 10.55 14.99 3.91
C ALA A 53 12.02 15.27 4.28
N GLY A 54 12.97 14.85 3.43
CA GLY A 54 14.40 15.12 3.56
C GLY A 54 15.14 14.25 4.58
N ASP A 55 14.53 13.17 5.07
CA ASP A 55 15.08 12.26 6.07
C ASP A 55 15.49 10.90 5.46
N ARG A 56 16.43 10.98 4.53
CA ARG A 56 16.93 9.84 3.76
C ARG A 56 17.62 8.78 4.63
N GLU A 57 18.18 9.19 5.77
CA GLU A 57 18.80 8.27 6.73
C GLU A 57 17.77 7.32 7.36
N SER A 58 16.56 7.81 7.62
CA SER A 58 15.45 6.95 8.07
C SER A 58 15.03 6.00 6.95
N SER A 59 14.86 6.51 5.73
CA SER A 59 14.43 5.71 4.56
C SER A 59 15.40 4.56 4.25
N VAL A 60 16.71 4.85 4.15
CA VAL A 60 17.71 3.83 3.79
C VAL A 60 17.76 2.67 4.79
N LYS A 61 17.57 2.94 6.09
CA LYS A 61 17.53 1.88 7.12
C LYS A 61 16.39 0.89 6.88
N PHE A 62 15.23 1.37 6.43
CA PHE A 62 14.13 0.48 6.07
C PHE A 62 14.46 -0.36 4.85
N HIS A 63 15.04 0.24 3.81
CA HIS A 63 15.45 -0.50 2.61
C HIS A 63 16.52 -1.55 2.92
N ASP A 64 17.51 -1.23 3.76
CA ASP A 64 18.50 -2.18 4.25
C ASP A 64 17.87 -3.33 5.05
N TRP A 65 16.88 -3.02 5.89
CA TRP A 65 16.12 -4.03 6.63
C TRP A 65 15.38 -4.99 5.70
N VAL A 66 14.62 -4.48 4.71
CA VAL A 66 13.92 -5.33 3.74
C VAL A 66 14.92 -6.15 2.91
N ASN A 67 16.05 -5.56 2.51
CA ASN A 67 17.11 -6.26 1.80
C ASN A 67 17.64 -7.49 2.58
N GLN A 68 17.85 -7.34 3.89
CA GLN A 68 18.27 -8.45 4.75
C GLN A 68 17.19 -9.53 4.86
N VAL A 69 15.92 -9.14 5.04
CA VAL A 69 14.79 -10.07 5.10
C VAL A 69 14.69 -10.90 3.80
N LEU A 70 14.68 -10.25 2.65
CA LEU A 70 14.50 -10.93 1.35
C LEU A 70 15.71 -11.77 0.96
N THR A 71 16.92 -11.32 1.29
CA THR A 71 18.14 -12.11 1.07
C THR A 71 18.12 -13.41 1.87
N ARG A 72 17.64 -13.37 3.13
CA ARG A 72 17.46 -14.56 3.97
C ARG A 72 16.42 -15.52 3.40
N LEU A 73 15.40 -15.01 2.70
CA LEU A 73 14.31 -15.81 2.13
C LEU A 73 14.63 -16.40 0.75
N LYS A 74 15.85 -16.23 0.24
CA LYS A 74 16.29 -16.72 -1.08
C LYS A 74 15.89 -18.16 -1.36
N ASP A 75 16.26 -19.09 -0.49
CA ASP A 75 16.04 -20.52 -0.74
C ASP A 75 14.54 -20.86 -0.77
N ARG A 76 13.72 -20.15 0.02
CA ARG A 76 12.26 -20.30 -0.01
C ARG A 76 11.68 -19.83 -1.34
N VAL A 77 12.12 -18.66 -1.84
CA VAL A 77 11.69 -18.14 -3.16
C VAL A 77 12.11 -19.10 -4.28
N GLU A 78 13.35 -19.58 -4.28
CA GLU A 78 13.82 -20.53 -5.29
C GLU A 78 13.01 -21.83 -5.29
N ALA A 79 12.66 -22.36 -4.11
CA ALA A 79 11.81 -23.53 -4.00
C ALA A 79 10.40 -23.27 -4.58
N LEU A 80 9.80 -22.12 -4.29
CA LEU A 80 8.50 -21.73 -4.83
C LEU A 80 8.53 -21.61 -6.36
N LEU A 81 9.56 -20.96 -6.91
CA LEU A 81 9.73 -20.81 -8.37
C LEU A 81 9.88 -22.17 -9.06
N GLN A 82 10.63 -23.10 -8.46
CA GLN A 82 10.78 -24.46 -8.98
C GLN A 82 9.45 -25.23 -8.96
N LYS A 83 8.66 -25.12 -7.88
CA LYS A 83 7.31 -25.73 -7.81
C LYS A 83 6.41 -25.16 -8.91
N HIS A 84 6.40 -23.85 -9.07
CA HIS A 84 5.61 -23.16 -10.09
C HIS A 84 5.97 -23.62 -11.51
N GLN A 85 7.27 -23.74 -11.82
CA GLN A 85 7.74 -24.25 -13.12
C GLN A 85 7.32 -25.69 -13.39
N ARG A 86 7.17 -26.52 -12.36
CA ARG A 86 6.68 -27.91 -12.47
C ARG A 86 5.15 -28.01 -12.50
N GLY A 87 4.42 -26.90 -12.35
CA GLY A 87 2.97 -26.89 -12.23
C GLY A 87 2.46 -27.53 -10.94
N GLU A 88 3.30 -27.60 -9.91
CA GLU A 88 2.93 -28.16 -8.61
C GLU A 88 2.05 -27.17 -7.84
N PRO A 89 1.00 -27.64 -7.12
CA PRO A 89 0.23 -26.78 -6.25
C PRO A 89 1.11 -26.23 -5.13
N ILE A 90 0.96 -24.94 -4.84
CA ILE A 90 1.66 -24.23 -3.76
C ILE A 90 0.59 -23.77 -2.77
N ALA A 91 0.70 -24.21 -1.51
CA ALA A 91 -0.23 -23.78 -0.48
C ALA A 91 0.07 -22.33 -0.04
N GLN A 92 -0.95 -21.58 0.37
CA GLN A 92 -0.81 -20.16 0.73
C GLN A 92 0.24 -19.90 1.81
N HIS A 93 0.36 -20.79 2.80
CA HIS A 93 1.35 -20.67 3.88
C HIS A 93 2.80 -20.88 3.42
N GLU A 94 3.03 -21.41 2.21
CA GLU A 94 4.38 -21.61 1.67
C GLU A 94 4.95 -20.31 1.10
N PHE A 95 4.09 -19.42 0.61
CA PHE A 95 4.48 -18.11 0.08
C PHE A 95 5.10 -17.22 1.15
N LEU A 96 5.75 -16.14 0.69
CA LEU A 96 6.38 -15.18 1.58
C LEU A 96 5.33 -14.41 2.40
N HIS A 97 5.71 -14.04 3.61
CA HIS A 97 4.79 -13.45 4.58
C HIS A 97 4.46 -12.00 4.24
N THR A 98 3.25 -11.56 4.59
CA THR A 98 2.78 -10.18 4.49
C THR A 98 3.53 -9.21 5.40
N ARG A 99 3.80 -9.66 6.63
CA ARG A 99 4.44 -8.87 7.71
C ARG A 99 5.54 -9.67 8.38
N TYR A 100 6.45 -8.96 9.02
CA TYR A 100 7.57 -9.53 9.76
C TYR A 100 7.65 -8.90 11.15
N HIS A 101 8.24 -9.62 12.10
CA HIS A 101 8.68 -8.99 13.34
C HIS A 101 9.64 -7.84 13.03
N LEU A 102 9.74 -6.87 13.93
CA LEU A 102 10.58 -5.68 13.72
C LEU A 102 12.07 -6.03 13.53
N ASP A 103 12.53 -7.15 14.07
CA ASP A 103 13.89 -7.67 13.84
C ASP A 103 14.05 -8.45 12.52
N GLY A 104 12.99 -8.53 11.70
CA GLY A 104 13.00 -9.19 10.41
C GLY A 104 12.68 -10.68 10.43
N ARG A 105 12.34 -11.28 11.58
CA ARG A 105 11.90 -12.68 11.66
C ARG A 105 10.48 -12.87 11.13
N ASP A 106 10.21 -14.06 10.63
CA ASP A 106 8.88 -14.47 10.16
C ASP A 106 7.91 -14.54 11.35
N ASP A 107 6.66 -14.12 11.14
CA ASP A 107 5.56 -14.38 12.10
C ASP A 107 5.11 -15.84 11.96
N GLU A 108 5.68 -16.74 12.77
CA GLU A 108 5.43 -18.20 12.74
C GLU A 108 4.16 -18.62 13.50
N HIS A 109 3.50 -17.71 14.21
CA HIS A 109 2.49 -18.06 15.21
C HIS A 109 1.12 -17.46 14.97
N SER A 110 0.99 -16.40 14.17
CA SER A 110 -0.33 -15.90 13.81
C SER A 110 -0.97 -16.77 12.73
N GLU A 111 -2.30 -16.87 12.72
CA GLU A 111 -3.09 -17.41 11.59
C GLU A 111 -3.40 -16.31 10.54
N TRP A 112 -2.66 -15.20 10.58
CA TRP A 112 -3.07 -13.92 10.02
C TRP A 112 -2.56 -13.71 8.60
N GLY A 113 -3.48 -13.69 7.62
CA GLY A 113 -3.33 -12.96 6.35
C GLY A 113 -1.99 -13.10 5.63
N HIS A 114 -1.42 -14.31 5.60
CA HIS A 114 0.02 -14.49 5.36
C HIS A 114 0.49 -14.15 3.95
N PHE A 115 -0.38 -14.21 2.97
CA PHE A 115 0.03 -14.10 1.57
C PHE A 115 -0.57 -12.87 0.90
N GLN A 116 0.30 -11.90 0.67
CA GLN A 116 0.04 -10.66 -0.05
C GLN A 116 1.22 -10.34 -0.95
N LEU A 117 0.96 -9.96 -2.20
CA LEU A 117 2.00 -9.64 -3.17
C LEU A 117 2.31 -8.14 -3.24
N ASP A 118 1.38 -7.29 -2.80
CA ASP A 118 1.44 -5.84 -3.01
C ASP A 118 2.62 -5.18 -2.29
N GLY A 119 2.97 -5.65 -1.09
CA GLY A 119 4.09 -5.10 -0.31
C GLY A 119 5.44 -5.22 -1.01
N TYR A 120 5.66 -6.29 -1.77
CA TYR A 120 6.89 -6.51 -2.54
C TYR A 120 6.99 -5.55 -3.73
N GLY A 121 5.87 -5.32 -4.42
CA GLY A 121 5.78 -4.33 -5.49
C GLY A 121 5.97 -2.91 -4.98
N ALA A 122 5.31 -2.57 -3.86
CA ALA A 122 5.48 -1.29 -3.19
C ALA A 122 6.92 -1.04 -2.74
N TRP A 123 7.63 -2.07 -2.25
CA TRP A 123 9.03 -1.95 -1.85
C TRP A 123 9.95 -1.66 -3.04
N LEU A 124 9.80 -2.39 -4.16
CA LEU A 124 10.58 -2.09 -5.36
C LEU A 124 10.34 -0.64 -5.82
N TRP A 125 9.09 -0.19 -5.83
CA TRP A 125 8.76 1.19 -6.18
C TRP A 125 9.45 2.22 -5.26
N GLY A 126 9.33 2.03 -3.93
CA GLY A 126 9.94 2.93 -2.95
C GLY A 126 11.47 2.92 -3.02
N LEU A 127 12.08 1.74 -3.22
CA LEU A 127 13.54 1.59 -3.37
C LEU A 127 14.06 2.30 -4.63
N ALA A 128 13.39 2.14 -5.76
CA ALA A 128 13.75 2.84 -6.99
C ALA A 128 13.66 4.36 -6.84
N TRP A 129 12.64 4.85 -6.12
CA TRP A 129 12.55 6.27 -5.78
C TRP A 129 13.76 6.71 -4.94
N HIS A 130 14.07 6.00 -3.86
CA HIS A 130 15.20 6.30 -2.98
C HIS A 130 16.54 6.36 -3.74
N TRP A 131 16.77 5.40 -4.63
CA TRP A 131 17.96 5.36 -5.49
C TRP A 131 18.02 6.51 -6.49
N ASN A 132 16.89 6.87 -7.10
CA ASN A 132 16.82 7.99 -8.03
C ASN A 132 17.18 9.30 -7.31
N GLN A 133 16.63 9.52 -6.12
CA GLN A 133 16.94 10.69 -5.29
C GLN A 133 18.39 10.73 -4.80
N SER A 134 19.07 9.57 -4.81
CA SER A 134 20.47 9.40 -4.45
C SER A 134 21.41 9.40 -5.67
N GLY A 135 20.88 9.53 -6.89
CA GLY A 135 21.65 9.58 -8.13
C GLY A 135 22.25 8.24 -8.56
N LEU A 136 21.72 7.12 -8.06
CA LEU A 136 22.13 5.80 -8.50
C LEU A 136 21.60 5.50 -9.90
N THR A 137 22.36 4.73 -10.67
CA THR A 137 22.04 4.35 -12.06
C THR A 137 22.11 2.84 -12.29
N SER A 138 22.44 2.07 -11.27
CA SER A 138 22.48 0.61 -11.30
C SER A 138 22.17 0.05 -9.91
N VAL A 139 21.71 -1.20 -9.85
CA VAL A 139 21.50 -1.91 -8.58
C VAL A 139 22.83 -2.03 -7.81
N PRO A 140 22.93 -1.54 -6.56
CA PRO A 140 24.08 -1.81 -5.71
C PRO A 140 24.28 -3.31 -5.49
N GLU A 141 25.54 -3.77 -5.45
CA GLU A 141 25.83 -5.20 -5.30
C GLU A 141 25.22 -5.79 -4.02
N SER A 142 25.15 -5.02 -2.94
CA SER A 142 24.52 -5.42 -1.68
C SER A 142 23.00 -5.66 -1.79
N PHE A 143 22.34 -5.12 -2.82
CA PHE A 143 20.89 -5.26 -3.07
C PHE A 143 20.58 -6.19 -4.25
N ARG A 144 21.59 -6.64 -5.00
CA ARG A 144 21.41 -7.48 -6.20
C ARG A 144 20.50 -8.68 -5.92
N THR A 145 20.82 -9.43 -4.87
CA THR A 145 20.09 -10.66 -4.53
C THR A 145 18.63 -10.40 -4.22
N SER A 146 18.32 -9.45 -3.34
CA SER A 146 16.93 -9.17 -2.93
C SER A 146 16.09 -8.61 -4.07
N VAL A 147 16.66 -7.73 -4.91
CA VAL A 147 15.95 -7.14 -6.06
C VAL A 147 15.68 -8.18 -7.14
N GLU A 148 16.70 -8.95 -7.56
CA GLU A 148 16.53 -10.00 -8.58
C GLU A 148 15.54 -11.08 -8.12
N LEU A 149 15.59 -11.47 -6.84
CA LEU A 149 14.62 -12.41 -6.25
C LEU A 149 13.20 -11.86 -6.27
N THR A 150 13.02 -10.59 -5.91
CA THR A 150 11.69 -9.98 -5.84
C THR A 150 11.08 -9.82 -7.23
N ILE A 151 11.87 -9.41 -8.22
CA ILE A 151 11.44 -9.34 -9.62
C ILE A 151 10.97 -10.71 -10.09
N ARG A 152 11.79 -11.76 -9.91
CA ARG A 152 11.44 -13.13 -10.32
C ARG A 152 10.20 -13.65 -9.60
N TYR A 153 10.08 -13.39 -8.30
CA TYR A 153 8.92 -13.79 -7.50
C TYR A 153 7.63 -13.11 -8.02
N LEU A 154 7.64 -11.80 -8.20
CA LEU A 154 6.50 -11.06 -8.72
C LEU A 154 6.15 -11.46 -10.16
N SER A 155 7.15 -11.63 -11.02
CA SER A 155 6.95 -12.06 -12.41
C SER A 155 6.31 -13.45 -12.51
N ALA A 156 6.62 -14.37 -11.59
CA ALA A 156 6.01 -15.71 -11.58
C ALA A 156 4.59 -15.72 -10.99
N PHE A 157 4.33 -14.91 -9.97
CA PHE A 157 3.13 -15.06 -9.15
C PHE A 157 2.12 -13.92 -9.26
N TRP A 158 2.28 -12.95 -10.16
CA TRP A 158 1.37 -11.79 -10.27
C TRP A 158 -0.11 -12.15 -10.48
N MET A 159 -0.41 -13.34 -11.01
CA MET A 159 -1.77 -13.87 -11.20
C MET A 159 -2.29 -14.73 -10.05
N GLN A 160 -1.48 -14.97 -9.01
CA GLN A 160 -1.87 -15.83 -7.89
C GLN A 160 -2.89 -15.11 -6.99
N PRO A 161 -4.08 -15.69 -6.74
CA PRO A 161 -5.03 -15.14 -5.79
C PRO A 161 -4.41 -15.01 -4.39
N ASN A 162 -4.58 -13.85 -3.78
CA ASN A 162 -3.97 -13.46 -2.51
C ASN A 162 -4.92 -12.54 -1.73
N PHE A 163 -4.61 -12.26 -0.47
CA PHE A 163 -5.38 -11.27 0.30
C PHE A 163 -5.22 -9.88 -0.32
N ASP A 164 -6.25 -9.04 -0.27
CA ASP A 164 -6.10 -7.62 -0.64
C ASP A 164 -5.28 -6.85 0.40
N CYS A 165 -4.99 -5.57 0.15
CA CYS A 165 -4.25 -4.71 1.09
C CYS A 165 -4.96 -4.49 2.45
N TRP A 166 -6.21 -4.95 2.57
CA TRP A 166 -7.03 -4.92 3.77
C TRP A 166 -7.06 -6.27 4.50
N GLU A 167 -6.28 -7.24 4.03
CA GLU A 167 -6.18 -8.59 4.57
C GLU A 167 -7.50 -9.37 4.45
N GLU A 168 -8.27 -9.08 3.40
CA GLU A 168 -9.55 -9.70 3.08
C GLU A 168 -9.47 -10.47 1.76
N ARG A 169 -10.38 -11.45 1.58
CA ARG A 169 -10.63 -12.15 0.29
C ARG A 169 -9.38 -12.75 -0.38
N ASN A 170 -8.81 -13.78 0.23
CA ASN A 170 -7.61 -14.48 -0.24
C ASN A 170 -7.78 -15.36 -1.49
N ASP A 171 -9.01 -15.51 -1.97
CA ASP A 171 -9.39 -16.31 -3.13
C ASP A 171 -9.55 -15.46 -4.41
N GLN A 172 -9.15 -14.19 -4.37
CA GLN A 172 -9.37 -13.19 -5.42
C GLN A 172 -8.08 -12.56 -5.94
N ILE A 173 -8.18 -11.92 -7.12
CA ILE A 173 -7.14 -11.07 -7.71
C ILE A 173 -7.60 -9.61 -7.59
N HIS A 174 -6.75 -8.78 -7.00
CA HIS A 174 -7.08 -7.40 -6.63
C HIS A 174 -6.36 -6.40 -7.54
N ALA A 175 -7.11 -5.43 -8.07
CA ALA A 175 -6.54 -4.46 -9.00
C ALA A 175 -5.46 -3.56 -8.34
N SER A 176 -5.59 -3.28 -7.04
CA SER A 176 -4.59 -2.55 -6.25
C SER A 176 -3.29 -3.34 -6.07
N THR A 177 -3.35 -4.65 -5.83
CA THR A 177 -2.18 -5.53 -5.81
C THR A 177 -1.46 -5.53 -7.14
N LEU A 178 -2.21 -5.63 -8.25
CA LEU A 178 -1.65 -5.54 -9.60
C LEU A 178 -0.98 -4.18 -9.86
N ALA A 179 -1.54 -3.10 -9.32
CA ALA A 179 -0.93 -1.77 -9.41
C ALA A 179 0.44 -1.72 -8.72
N CYS A 180 0.54 -2.25 -7.49
CA CYS A 180 1.82 -2.32 -6.77
C CYS A 180 2.88 -3.11 -7.55
N ILE A 181 2.51 -4.27 -8.10
CA ILE A 181 3.42 -5.12 -8.88
C ILE A 181 3.87 -4.37 -10.15
N TYR A 182 2.92 -3.80 -10.89
CA TYR A 182 3.21 -3.02 -12.09
C TYR A 182 4.18 -1.87 -11.80
N GLY A 183 3.88 -1.07 -10.77
CA GLY A 183 4.66 0.10 -10.41
C GLY A 183 6.06 -0.28 -9.92
N GLY A 184 6.16 -1.32 -9.09
CA GLY A 184 7.43 -1.83 -8.60
C GLY A 184 8.36 -2.33 -9.71
N LEU A 185 7.85 -3.20 -10.58
CA LEU A 185 8.62 -3.73 -11.72
C LEU A 185 9.00 -2.61 -12.71
N THR A 186 8.04 -1.73 -13.05
CA THR A 186 8.29 -0.59 -13.96
C THR A 186 9.39 0.32 -13.42
N SER A 187 9.40 0.59 -12.11
CA SER A 187 10.38 1.48 -11.48
C SER A 187 11.80 0.92 -11.47
N MET A 188 11.97 -0.40 -11.67
CA MET A 188 13.28 -1.05 -11.73
C MET A 188 13.97 -0.95 -13.10
N ARG A 189 13.24 -0.64 -14.17
CA ARG A 189 13.78 -0.54 -15.56
C ARG A 189 15.08 0.26 -15.69
N PRO A 190 15.28 1.40 -14.99
CA PRO A 190 16.53 2.15 -15.11
C PRO A 190 17.76 1.45 -14.52
N TYR A 191 17.56 0.46 -13.64
CA TYR A 191 18.62 -0.15 -12.83
C TYR A 191 18.98 -1.57 -13.26
N ILE A 192 18.03 -2.30 -13.86
CA ILE A 192 18.18 -3.70 -14.26
C ILE A 192 17.57 -3.94 -15.65
N ASN A 193 18.29 -4.71 -16.47
CA ASN A 193 17.82 -5.15 -17.78
C ASN A 193 17.28 -6.58 -17.70
N ASP A 194 16.02 -6.71 -17.29
CA ASP A 194 15.30 -7.99 -17.23
C ASP A 194 14.08 -7.95 -18.15
N PRO A 195 14.06 -8.71 -19.26
CA PRO A 195 12.93 -8.71 -20.21
C PRO A 195 11.58 -9.09 -19.60
N SER A 196 11.57 -9.84 -18.49
CA SER A 196 10.31 -10.23 -17.82
C SER A 196 9.56 -9.02 -17.27
N ILE A 197 10.25 -7.91 -16.96
CA ILE A 197 9.61 -6.68 -16.49
C ILE A 197 8.63 -6.14 -17.54
N ASP A 198 9.06 -6.04 -18.79
CA ASP A 198 8.23 -5.50 -19.87
C ASP A 198 7.08 -6.44 -20.23
N GLU A 199 7.34 -7.74 -20.25
CA GLU A 199 6.33 -8.77 -20.49
C GLU A 199 5.22 -8.74 -19.42
N VAL A 200 5.61 -8.75 -18.14
CA VAL A 200 4.67 -8.82 -17.02
C VAL A 200 3.91 -7.50 -16.86
N THR A 201 4.58 -6.36 -16.93
CA THR A 201 3.91 -5.05 -16.82
C THR A 201 2.94 -4.81 -17.98
N GLY A 202 3.31 -5.21 -19.20
CA GLY A 202 2.41 -5.20 -20.36
C GLY A 202 1.19 -6.11 -20.17
N SER A 203 1.42 -7.32 -19.63
CA SER A 203 0.37 -8.29 -19.34
C SER A 203 -0.59 -7.79 -18.25
N ILE A 204 -0.08 -7.24 -17.14
CA ILE A 204 -0.89 -6.65 -16.08
C ILE A 204 -1.79 -5.54 -16.62
N ARG A 205 -1.22 -4.60 -17.39
CA ARG A 205 -2.00 -3.47 -17.91
C ARG A 205 -3.11 -3.94 -18.85
N LYS A 206 -2.82 -4.90 -19.72
CA LYS A 206 -3.82 -5.52 -20.60
C LYS A 206 -4.91 -6.23 -19.79
N PHE A 207 -4.50 -7.04 -18.83
CA PHE A 207 -5.39 -7.81 -17.98
C PHE A 207 -6.36 -6.92 -17.18
N LEU A 208 -5.87 -5.82 -16.61
CA LEU A 208 -6.69 -4.82 -15.91
C LEU A 208 -7.78 -4.24 -16.83
N LEU A 209 -7.45 -3.90 -18.07
CA LEU A 209 -8.41 -3.34 -19.03
C LEU A 209 -9.44 -4.36 -19.53
N GLU A 210 -9.04 -5.63 -19.64
CA GLU A 210 -9.89 -6.69 -20.16
C GLU A 210 -10.86 -7.24 -19.10
N HIS A 211 -10.39 -7.40 -17.87
CA HIS A 211 -11.09 -8.16 -16.83
C HIS A 211 -11.45 -7.36 -15.58
N CYS A 212 -10.72 -6.28 -15.25
CA CYS A 212 -10.95 -5.51 -14.02
C CYS A 212 -11.78 -4.24 -14.25
N VAL A 213 -12.61 -4.20 -15.30
CA VAL A 213 -13.48 -3.05 -15.62
C VAL A 213 -14.94 -3.47 -15.55
N ASP A 214 -15.71 -2.79 -14.72
CA ASP A 214 -17.16 -2.94 -14.72
C ASP A 214 -17.74 -2.29 -15.99
N ARG A 215 -18.43 -3.11 -16.78
CA ARG A 215 -19.01 -2.69 -18.07
C ARG A 215 -20.17 -1.71 -17.91
N GLN A 216 -20.83 -1.69 -16.74
CA GLN A 216 -21.95 -0.80 -16.49
C GLN A 216 -21.50 0.62 -16.14
N THR A 217 -20.54 0.73 -15.21
CA THR A 217 -20.04 2.03 -14.74
C THR A 217 -18.84 2.54 -15.54
N GLY A 218 -18.16 1.68 -16.29
CA GLY A 218 -16.91 2.05 -16.98
C GLY A 218 -15.75 2.32 -16.03
N SER A 219 -15.84 1.84 -14.78
CA SER A 219 -14.83 2.02 -13.73
C SER A 219 -14.08 0.73 -13.44
N PHE A 220 -12.89 0.83 -12.86
CA PHE A 220 -12.17 -0.32 -12.34
C PHE A 220 -12.91 -0.91 -11.13
N VAL A 221 -12.92 -2.24 -11.03
CA VAL A 221 -13.48 -2.97 -9.89
C VAL A 221 -12.39 -3.31 -8.88
N LYS A 222 -12.77 -3.42 -7.59
CA LYS A 222 -11.84 -3.82 -6.51
C LYS A 222 -11.13 -5.13 -6.83
N SER A 223 -11.90 -6.15 -7.21
CA SER A 223 -11.41 -7.51 -7.34
C SER A 223 -12.22 -8.38 -8.29
N ILE A 224 -11.54 -9.40 -8.80
CA ILE A 224 -12.10 -10.45 -9.65
C ILE A 224 -11.70 -11.83 -9.11
N ARG A 225 -12.41 -12.87 -9.52
CA ARG A 225 -12.06 -14.26 -9.22
C ARG A 225 -12.06 -15.12 -10.48
N PRO A 226 -11.18 -16.12 -10.58
CA PRO A 226 -11.29 -17.13 -11.62
C PRO A 226 -12.65 -17.84 -11.55
N ALA A 227 -13.24 -18.08 -12.71
CA ALA A 227 -14.48 -18.84 -12.86
C ALA A 227 -14.19 -20.23 -13.48
N ASP A 228 -15.09 -21.20 -13.26
CA ASP A 228 -14.93 -22.59 -13.71
C ASP A 228 -14.81 -22.73 -15.25
N ASN A 229 -15.28 -21.74 -16.00
CA ASN A 229 -15.22 -21.68 -17.46
C ASN A 229 -13.89 -21.11 -18.00
N GLY A 230 -12.91 -20.86 -17.13
CA GLY A 230 -11.63 -20.24 -17.49
C GLY A 230 -11.69 -18.73 -17.73
N GLN A 231 -12.80 -18.08 -17.37
CA GLN A 231 -12.94 -16.61 -17.37
C GLN A 231 -12.72 -16.03 -15.97
N TYR A 232 -13.00 -14.74 -15.82
CA TYR A 232 -12.97 -14.04 -14.55
C TYR A 232 -14.30 -13.37 -14.27
N ASP A 233 -14.81 -13.55 -13.06
CA ASP A 233 -16.01 -12.89 -12.57
C ASP A 233 -15.64 -11.73 -11.65
N VAL A 234 -16.34 -10.60 -11.81
CA VAL A 234 -16.27 -9.48 -10.87
C VAL A 234 -16.75 -9.97 -9.50
N SER A 235 -15.86 -9.92 -8.50
CA SER A 235 -16.18 -10.35 -7.13
C SER A 235 -16.80 -9.24 -6.31
N TYR A 236 -16.40 -7.99 -6.56
CA TYR A 236 -16.97 -6.81 -5.96
C TYR A 236 -17.09 -5.71 -7.02
N ALA A 237 -18.31 -5.39 -7.42
CA ALA A 237 -18.59 -4.40 -8.46
C ALA A 237 -18.50 -2.94 -7.97
N GLY A 238 -18.38 -2.73 -6.65
CA GLY A 238 -18.13 -1.41 -6.10
C GLY A 238 -16.67 -0.96 -6.27
N VAL A 239 -16.41 0.29 -5.90
CA VAL A 239 -15.05 0.82 -5.82
C VAL A 239 -14.46 0.60 -4.43
N ASP A 240 -13.15 0.46 -4.41
CA ASP A 240 -12.32 0.46 -3.22
C ASP A 240 -11.30 1.59 -3.33
N ALA A 241 -11.03 2.29 -2.24
CA ALA A 241 -10.12 3.42 -2.21
C ALA A 241 -8.69 3.05 -2.63
N SER A 242 -8.27 1.79 -2.44
CA SER A 242 -6.99 1.28 -2.95
C SER A 242 -6.90 1.30 -4.48
N LEU A 243 -8.01 1.44 -5.23
CA LEU A 243 -7.98 1.65 -6.68
C LEU A 243 -7.28 2.97 -7.06
N MET A 244 -7.14 3.91 -6.13
CA MET A 244 -6.29 5.09 -6.31
C MET A 244 -4.84 4.73 -6.68
N TRP A 245 -4.37 3.56 -6.27
CA TRP A 245 -3.02 3.04 -6.58
C TRP A 245 -2.81 2.74 -8.06
N LEU A 246 -3.87 2.48 -8.83
CA LEU A 246 -3.78 2.40 -10.30
C LEU A 246 -3.33 3.72 -10.93
N CYS A 247 -3.53 4.84 -10.24
CA CYS A 247 -3.11 6.17 -10.66
C CYS A 247 -1.81 6.59 -9.97
N GLU A 248 -1.85 6.88 -8.67
CA GLU A 248 -0.66 7.29 -7.91
C GLU A 248 -0.41 6.32 -6.76
N PRO A 249 0.84 5.95 -6.48
CA PRO A 249 2.06 6.36 -7.18
C PRO A 249 2.45 5.45 -8.35
N PHE A 250 1.73 4.35 -8.57
CA PHE A 250 2.21 3.29 -9.47
C PHE A 250 1.97 3.57 -10.96
N GLN A 251 1.17 4.60 -11.29
CA GLN A 251 1.06 5.18 -12.62
C GLN A 251 0.77 4.15 -13.71
N VAL A 252 -0.13 3.20 -13.41
CA VAL A 252 -0.66 2.26 -14.40
C VAL A 252 -1.50 3.03 -15.43
N PHE A 253 -2.30 3.98 -14.95
CA PHE A 253 -3.13 4.87 -15.76
C PHE A 253 -2.99 6.32 -15.26
N SER A 254 -3.00 7.28 -16.18
CA SER A 254 -3.04 8.69 -15.81
C SER A 254 -4.43 9.07 -15.26
N VAL A 255 -4.49 10.19 -14.53
CA VAL A 255 -5.74 10.74 -13.98
C VAL A 255 -6.80 11.02 -15.05
N ASP A 256 -6.37 11.37 -16.27
CA ASP A 256 -7.24 11.69 -17.41
C ASP A 256 -7.64 10.44 -18.23
N HIS A 257 -7.11 9.25 -17.89
CA HIS A 257 -7.52 8.03 -18.57
C HIS A 257 -9.02 7.78 -18.33
N PRO A 258 -9.86 7.53 -19.36
CA PRO A 258 -11.32 7.52 -19.20
C PRO A 258 -11.84 6.59 -18.09
N ILE A 259 -11.30 5.37 -18.01
CA ILE A 259 -11.69 4.39 -16.98
C ILE A 259 -11.19 4.83 -15.59
N MET A 260 -10.01 5.45 -15.52
CA MET A 260 -9.47 5.94 -14.25
C MET A 260 -10.28 7.14 -13.75
N SER A 261 -10.62 8.08 -14.62
CA SER A 261 -11.50 9.22 -14.29
C SER A 261 -12.85 8.73 -13.76
N ALA A 262 -13.50 7.78 -14.45
CA ALA A 262 -14.76 7.19 -14.00
C ALA A 262 -14.62 6.49 -12.63
N THR A 263 -13.49 5.82 -12.40
CA THR A 263 -13.17 5.21 -11.10
C THR A 263 -13.05 6.26 -10.00
N LEU A 264 -12.35 7.36 -10.25
CA LEU A 264 -12.20 8.45 -9.29
C LEU A 264 -13.51 9.18 -9.03
N ASP A 265 -14.36 9.38 -10.04
CA ASP A 265 -15.70 9.97 -9.86
C ASP A 265 -16.60 9.09 -9.00
N LYS A 266 -16.54 7.77 -9.21
CA LYS A 266 -17.26 6.81 -8.39
C LYS A 266 -16.72 6.77 -6.95
N LEU A 267 -15.39 6.84 -6.76
CA LEU A 267 -14.77 6.97 -5.43
C LEU A 267 -15.22 8.24 -4.70
N ARG A 268 -15.26 9.39 -5.38
CA ARG A 268 -15.75 10.67 -4.83
C ARG A 268 -17.21 10.56 -4.39
N THR A 269 -18.02 9.83 -5.14
CA THR A 269 -19.46 9.68 -4.87
C THR A 269 -19.72 8.68 -3.75
N ASP A 270 -19.06 7.53 -3.79
CA ASP A 270 -19.42 6.38 -2.95
C ASP A 270 -18.65 6.37 -1.62
N LEU A 271 -17.39 6.85 -1.60
CA LEU A 271 -16.48 6.65 -0.47
C LEU A 271 -16.10 7.92 0.27
N LYS A 272 -16.20 9.09 -0.36
CA LYS A 272 -16.02 10.37 0.35
C LYS A 272 -17.26 10.67 1.17
N SER A 273 -17.10 10.83 2.47
CA SER A 273 -18.20 11.10 3.37
C SER A 273 -18.62 12.57 3.39
N ASP A 274 -19.78 12.84 3.98
CA ASP A 274 -20.24 14.20 4.28
C ASP A 274 -19.30 14.93 5.26
N GLN A 275 -18.50 14.20 6.04
CA GLN A 275 -17.48 14.75 6.94
C GLN A 275 -16.15 15.02 6.21
N SER A 276 -16.09 14.80 4.89
CA SER A 276 -14.93 14.97 4.00
C SER A 276 -13.83 13.90 4.08
N GLY A 277 -13.92 12.94 4.99
CA GLY A 277 -13.02 11.79 5.03
C GLY A 277 -13.31 10.75 3.95
N VAL A 278 -12.37 9.84 3.70
CA VAL A 278 -12.51 8.77 2.70
C VAL A 278 -12.53 7.40 3.40
N ARG A 279 -13.53 6.57 3.06
CA ARG A 279 -13.68 5.20 3.56
C ARG A 279 -12.97 4.18 2.66
N ARG A 280 -12.70 2.97 3.14
CA ARG A 280 -12.05 1.90 2.35
C ARG A 280 -12.90 1.44 1.16
N TYR A 281 -14.12 1.00 1.42
CA TYR A 281 -15.09 0.59 0.42
C TYR A 281 -16.51 0.60 1.02
N ALA A 282 -17.54 0.51 0.19
CA ALA A 282 -18.91 0.46 0.67
C ALA A 282 -19.21 -0.91 1.32
N GLY A 283 -19.71 -0.89 2.56
CA GLY A 283 -19.98 -2.10 3.34
C GLY A 283 -18.82 -2.55 4.23
N ASP A 284 -17.78 -1.73 4.37
CA ASP A 284 -16.74 -1.95 5.36
C ASP A 284 -17.32 -1.89 6.79
N GLU A 285 -17.11 -2.95 7.57
CA GLU A 285 -17.56 -3.07 8.97
C GLU A 285 -16.41 -2.98 9.97
N TYR A 286 -15.15 -2.91 9.52
CA TYR A 286 -14.00 -2.78 10.42
C TYR A 286 -14.05 -1.45 11.15
N TYR A 287 -14.15 -1.49 12.48
CA TYR A 287 -14.51 -0.33 13.31
C TYR A 287 -15.73 0.45 12.77
N GLY A 288 -16.71 -0.26 12.20
CA GLY A 288 -17.94 0.34 11.66
C GLY A 288 -17.76 1.12 10.35
N GLY A 289 -16.65 0.94 9.63
CA GLY A 289 -16.41 1.57 8.33
C GLY A 289 -16.05 3.05 8.44
N GLY A 290 -15.04 3.35 9.27
CA GLY A 290 -14.58 4.70 9.53
C GLY A 290 -13.91 5.38 8.33
N GLU A 291 -13.56 6.64 8.54
CA GLU A 291 -12.84 7.48 7.58
C GLU A 291 -11.35 7.41 7.85
N TRP A 292 -10.57 7.03 6.85
CA TRP A 292 -9.15 6.71 7.00
C TRP A 292 -8.27 7.90 6.66
N ILE A 293 -7.33 8.20 7.56
CA ILE A 293 -6.42 9.34 7.40
C ILE A 293 -5.57 9.18 6.14
N LEU A 294 -4.99 7.99 5.96
CA LEU A 294 -4.13 7.70 4.81
C LEU A 294 -4.88 7.72 3.47
N LEU A 295 -6.17 7.37 3.46
CA LEU A 295 -6.98 7.38 2.24
C LEU A 295 -7.42 8.80 1.87
N THR A 296 -7.78 9.63 2.86
CA THR A 296 -8.04 11.05 2.61
C THR A 296 -6.78 11.77 2.11
N ALA A 297 -5.60 11.42 2.63
CA ALA A 297 -4.33 11.94 2.13
C ALA A 297 -4.08 11.56 0.67
N TRP A 298 -4.36 10.30 0.32
CA TRP A 298 -4.23 9.80 -1.04
C TRP A 298 -5.19 10.47 -2.02
N TYR A 299 -6.43 10.64 -1.59
CA TYR A 299 -7.43 11.40 -2.34
C TYR A 299 -6.91 12.81 -2.60
N GLY A 300 -6.46 13.53 -1.56
CA GLY A 300 -5.89 14.85 -1.73
C GLY A 300 -4.70 14.89 -2.71
N TRP A 301 -3.84 13.86 -2.69
CA TRP A 301 -2.72 13.76 -3.63
C TRP A 301 -3.21 13.64 -5.08
N ILE A 302 -4.19 12.79 -5.34
CA ILE A 302 -4.77 12.62 -6.67
C ILE A 302 -5.51 13.88 -7.12
N GLU A 303 -6.25 14.54 -6.24
CA GLU A 303 -6.91 15.80 -6.56
C GLU A 303 -5.89 16.87 -6.94
N TYR A 304 -4.78 16.99 -6.20
CA TYR A 304 -3.69 17.89 -6.55
C TYR A 304 -3.13 17.60 -7.95
N LYS A 305 -2.87 16.31 -8.25
CA LYS A 305 -2.40 15.87 -9.57
C LYS A 305 -3.39 16.15 -10.70
N ALA A 306 -4.68 16.18 -10.40
CA ALA A 306 -5.75 16.55 -11.32
C ALA A 306 -5.96 18.07 -11.46
N GLY A 307 -5.09 18.91 -10.88
CA GLY A 307 -5.22 20.37 -10.89
C GLY A 307 -6.25 20.92 -9.90
N ARG A 308 -6.81 20.07 -9.02
CA ARG A 308 -7.83 20.39 -8.02
C ARG A 308 -7.20 20.71 -6.67
N ARG A 309 -6.39 21.77 -6.64
CA ARG A 309 -5.60 22.18 -5.47
C ARG A 309 -6.46 22.46 -4.23
N GLU A 310 -7.58 23.16 -4.39
CA GLU A 310 -8.48 23.47 -3.27
C GLU A 310 -9.02 22.19 -2.59
N GLN A 311 -9.31 21.14 -3.35
CA GLN A 311 -9.78 19.86 -2.82
C GLN A 311 -8.66 19.13 -2.07
N ALA A 312 -7.42 19.24 -2.56
CA ALA A 312 -6.24 18.71 -1.88
C ALA A 312 -5.95 19.42 -0.55
N GLU A 313 -6.05 20.75 -0.52
CA GLU A 313 -5.88 21.55 0.70
C GLU A 313 -6.99 21.23 1.72
N ALA A 314 -8.23 21.11 1.28
CA ALA A 314 -9.35 20.70 2.15
C ALA A 314 -9.15 19.30 2.76
N ALA A 315 -8.62 18.35 1.98
CA ALA A 315 -8.28 17.01 2.47
C ALA A 315 -7.16 17.07 3.53
N LEU A 316 -6.13 17.87 3.29
CA LEU A 316 -5.03 18.05 4.24
C LEU A 316 -5.50 18.72 5.55
N GLU A 317 -6.33 19.77 5.45
CA GLU A 317 -6.94 20.42 6.61
C GLU A 317 -7.82 19.46 7.41
N TRP A 318 -8.58 18.60 6.73
CA TRP A 318 -9.36 17.57 7.40
C TRP A 318 -8.46 16.62 8.20
N ILE A 319 -7.33 16.18 7.64
CA ILE A 319 -6.36 15.32 8.35
C ILE A 319 -5.82 16.02 9.60
N VAL A 320 -5.41 17.28 9.48
CA VAL A 320 -4.85 18.06 10.60
C VAL A 320 -5.84 18.13 11.77
N ARG A 321 -7.15 18.24 11.49
CA ARG A 321 -8.19 18.26 12.54
C ARG A 321 -8.34 16.93 13.28
N GLN A 322 -7.86 15.82 12.73
CA GLN A 322 -7.93 14.51 13.38
C GLN A 322 -6.73 14.24 14.31
N ALA A 323 -5.70 15.08 14.25
CA ALA A 323 -4.55 14.94 15.13
C ALA A 323 -4.92 15.27 16.58
N ASP A 324 -4.47 14.44 17.52
CA ASP A 324 -4.67 14.72 18.94
C ASP A 324 -3.76 15.85 19.46
N ALA A 325 -3.83 16.15 20.75
CA ALA A 325 -3.02 17.22 21.37
C ALA A 325 -1.50 16.98 21.32
N LEU A 326 -1.06 15.75 21.05
CA LEU A 326 0.34 15.36 20.84
C LEU A 326 0.70 15.27 19.35
N GLY A 327 -0.24 15.62 18.47
CA GLY A 327 -0.09 15.53 17.03
C GLY A 327 -0.16 14.10 16.48
N ARG A 328 -0.65 13.11 17.23
CA ARG A 328 -0.78 11.72 16.76
C ARG A 328 -1.97 11.57 15.82
N LEU A 329 -1.77 10.91 14.69
CA LEU A 329 -2.82 10.60 13.72
C LEU A 329 -3.29 9.15 13.87
N PRO A 330 -4.61 8.90 13.94
CA PRO A 330 -5.16 7.55 14.01
C PRO A 330 -5.11 6.85 12.65
N GLU A 331 -5.41 5.55 12.64
CA GLU A 331 -5.74 4.78 11.44
C GLU A 331 -7.00 5.35 10.76
N GLN A 332 -8.06 5.48 11.55
CA GLN A 332 -9.37 5.92 11.10
C GLN A 332 -10.11 6.67 12.21
N VAL A 333 -11.08 7.50 11.81
CA VAL A 333 -12.04 8.15 12.70
C VAL A 333 -13.45 7.60 12.45
N PRO A 334 -14.27 7.42 13.51
CA PRO A 334 -15.59 6.82 13.35
C PRO A 334 -16.51 7.74 12.55
N HIS A 335 -17.07 7.23 11.44
CA HIS A 335 -18.08 7.95 10.67
C HIS A 335 -19.40 8.06 11.43
N ALA A 336 -19.79 6.99 12.13
CA ALA A 336 -20.93 6.94 13.04
C ALA A 336 -20.64 6.00 14.21
N SER A 337 -21.12 6.34 15.42
CA SER A 337 -20.98 5.48 16.61
C SER A 337 -22.04 4.37 16.59
N THR A 338 -21.88 3.40 15.70
CA THR A 338 -22.75 2.23 15.55
C THR A 338 -22.48 1.16 16.61
N ASP A 339 -23.37 0.17 16.75
CA ASP A 339 -23.13 -0.97 17.63
C ASP A 339 -21.96 -1.85 17.13
N ILE A 340 -21.74 -1.92 15.82
CA ILE A 340 -20.57 -2.58 15.23
C ILE A 340 -19.28 -1.89 15.69
N TYR A 341 -19.23 -0.55 15.66
CA TYR A 341 -18.07 0.20 16.17
C TYR A 341 -17.79 -0.13 17.64
N LYS A 342 -18.81 -0.15 18.49
CA LYS A 342 -18.66 -0.49 19.92
C LYS A 342 -18.09 -1.90 20.11
N GLN A 343 -18.59 -2.88 19.35
CA GLN A 343 -18.09 -4.27 19.41
C GLN A 343 -16.59 -4.36 19.09
N TRP A 344 -16.12 -3.62 18.08
CA TRP A 344 -14.68 -3.55 17.77
C TRP A 344 -13.87 -2.92 18.89
N VAL A 345 -14.35 -1.81 19.45
CA VAL A 345 -13.69 -1.12 20.57
C VAL A 345 -13.63 -2.00 21.82
N GLU A 346 -14.70 -2.74 22.13
CA GLU A 346 -14.71 -3.70 23.23
C GLU A 346 -13.73 -4.85 23.01
N ARG A 347 -13.57 -5.29 21.75
CA ARG A 347 -12.70 -6.41 21.40
C ARG A 347 -11.22 -6.03 21.41
N TRP A 348 -10.85 -4.94 20.74
CA TRP A 348 -9.45 -4.59 20.41
C TRP A 348 -9.01 -3.21 20.92
N GLY A 349 -9.87 -2.49 21.63
CA GLY A 349 -9.64 -1.10 22.00
C GLY A 349 -9.90 -0.15 20.83
N THR A 350 -9.64 1.14 21.03
CA THR A 350 -9.83 2.18 20.00
C THR A 350 -8.94 1.93 18.77
N PRO A 351 -9.31 2.47 17.59
CA PRO A 351 -8.47 2.37 16.39
C PRO A 351 -7.01 2.75 16.63
N ALA A 352 -6.11 2.08 15.91
CA ALA A 352 -4.67 2.20 16.07
C ALA A 352 -4.19 3.66 16.01
N THR A 353 -3.51 4.14 17.05
CA THR A 353 -3.00 5.52 17.16
C THR A 353 -1.70 5.57 17.96
N PRO A 354 -0.58 6.13 17.43
CA PRO A 354 -0.43 6.68 16.08
C PRO A 354 -0.23 5.57 15.04
N LEU A 355 -0.97 5.62 13.92
CA LEU A 355 -0.64 4.80 12.76
C LEU A 355 0.47 5.49 11.95
N LEU A 356 1.64 4.86 11.82
CA LEU A 356 2.77 5.48 11.13
C LEU A 356 2.47 5.74 9.65
N TRP A 357 1.66 4.89 9.02
CA TRP A 357 1.24 5.10 7.63
C TRP A 357 0.34 6.35 7.46
N SER A 358 -0.50 6.67 8.45
CA SER A 358 -1.27 7.93 8.46
C SER A 358 -0.34 9.15 8.49
N HIS A 359 0.69 9.12 9.32
CA HIS A 359 1.72 10.17 9.37
C HIS A 359 2.50 10.27 8.07
N ALA A 360 2.87 9.13 7.49
CA ALA A 360 3.58 9.09 6.22
C ALA A 360 2.76 9.72 5.09
N MET A 361 1.50 9.33 4.94
CA MET A 361 0.65 9.88 3.88
C MET A 361 0.30 11.34 4.10
N TYR A 362 0.19 11.79 5.35
CA TYR A 362 0.12 13.20 5.67
C TYR A 362 1.36 13.97 5.15
N LEU A 363 2.58 13.47 5.41
CA LEU A 363 3.82 14.06 4.90
C LEU A 363 3.87 14.05 3.35
N VAL A 364 3.37 13.00 2.71
CA VAL A 364 3.24 12.93 1.26
C VAL A 364 2.37 14.07 0.74
N LEU A 365 1.12 14.18 1.18
CA LEU A 365 0.23 15.22 0.71
C LEU A 365 0.74 16.63 1.02
N TYR A 366 1.26 16.83 2.23
CA TYR A 366 1.87 18.10 2.64
C TYR A 366 3.01 18.52 1.70
N SER A 367 3.92 17.59 1.38
CA SER A 367 5.06 17.85 0.50
C SER A 367 4.64 18.12 -0.95
N GLN A 368 3.56 17.48 -1.44
CA GLN A 368 3.02 17.79 -2.77
C GLN A 368 2.46 19.22 -2.84
N LEU A 369 1.87 19.72 -1.76
CA LEU A 369 1.23 21.04 -1.73
C LEU A 369 2.21 22.19 -1.46
N TYR A 370 3.26 21.95 -0.67
CA TYR A 370 4.13 22.99 -0.10
C TYR A 370 5.64 22.67 -0.11
N GLY A 371 6.04 21.50 -0.60
CA GLY A 371 7.43 21.02 -0.60
C GLY A 371 8.25 21.42 -1.81
#